data_AF-A0A9X0R6T0-F1
#
_entry.id   AF-A0A9X0R6T0-F1
#
_cell.length_a   1.000
_cell.length_b   1.000
_cell.length_c   1.000
_cell.angle_alpha   90.00
_cell.angle_beta   90.00
_cell.angle_gamma   90.00
#
_symmetry.space_group_name_H-M   'P 1'
#
loop_
_entity.id
_entity.type
_entity.pdbx_description
1 polymer ?
#
loop_
_entity_poly.entity_id
_entity_poly.type
_entity_poly.pdbx_seq_one_letter_code
_entity_poly.pdbx_strand_id
1 'polypeptide(L)'
;DGTVVGRCMPRHTHKEFVRFLNAIERAVPAGKVIHAILDNYATHKHPKVQHWLADHPRWVFHFTPTSASWINAVEGFFSTITRRRIRRGVFNSVPHLQDAITRYIRDHNRAARPFVWTKPADTILSKLARLPAPSE
;
A
#
# COMPACT_ATOMS: atom_id res chain seq x y z
N ASP A 1 -7.11 -2.83 12.30
CA ASP A 1 -6.93 -1.68 13.23
C ASP A 1 -6.76 -0.36 12.48
N GLY A 2 -6.29 -0.36 11.23
CA GLY A 2 -6.07 0.87 10.46
C GLY A 2 -4.68 1.47 10.61
N THR A 3 -3.77 0.71 11.26
CA THR A 3 -2.38 1.06 11.41
C THR A 3 -1.72 1.13 10.04
N VAL A 4 -0.98 2.20 9.80
CA VAL A 4 -0.21 2.41 8.57
C VAL A 4 1.26 2.20 8.84
N VAL A 5 1.87 1.29 8.08
CA VAL A 5 3.32 1.14 8.03
C VAL A 5 3.80 1.74 6.72
N GLY A 6 4.72 2.71 6.79
CA GLY A 6 5.27 3.36 5.61
C GLY A 6 6.78 3.51 5.72
N ARG A 7 7.45 3.53 4.58
CA ARG A 7 8.89 3.81 4.47
C ARG A 7 9.14 4.70 3.25
N CYS A 8 9.85 5.81 3.44
CA CYS A 8 10.39 6.57 2.32
C CYS A 8 11.70 5.92 1.87
N MET A 9 11.81 5.69 0.56
CA MET A 9 12.99 5.08 -0.05
C MET A 9 13.50 5.96 -1.20
N PRO A 10 14.81 5.98 -1.48
CA PRO A 10 15.40 6.86 -2.49
C PRO A 10 15.05 6.45 -3.93
N ARG A 11 14.60 5.20 -4.13
CA ARG A 11 14.18 4.68 -5.43
C ARG A 11 12.88 3.89 -5.29
N HIS A 12 12.19 3.73 -6.41
CA HIS A 12 10.97 2.96 -6.51
C HIS A 12 11.22 1.72 -7.41
N THR A 13 11.94 0.72 -6.88
CA THR A 13 12.26 -0.52 -7.61
C THR A 13 11.93 -1.76 -6.79
N HIS A 14 12.08 -2.94 -7.40
CA HIS A 14 11.88 -4.23 -6.73
C HIS A 14 12.75 -4.42 -5.50
N LYS A 15 13.95 -3.82 -5.45
CA LYS A 15 14.84 -3.93 -4.28
C LYS A 15 14.23 -3.22 -3.06
N GLU A 16 13.74 -2.01 -3.25
CA GLU A 16 13.08 -1.24 -2.20
C GLU A 16 11.75 -1.88 -1.80
N PHE A 17 11.01 -2.45 -2.77
CA PHE A 17 9.78 -3.17 -2.50
C PHE A 17 10.01 -4.43 -1.64
N VAL A 18 10.97 -5.29 -1.99
CA VAL A 18 11.34 -6.46 -1.16
C VAL A 18 11.79 -6.03 0.24
N ARG A 19 12.56 -4.94 0.37
CA ARG A 19 12.93 -4.39 1.69
C ARG A 19 11.72 -3.96 2.51
N PHE A 20 10.68 -3.46 1.86
CA PHE A 20 9.42 -3.10 2.51
C PHE A 20 8.62 -4.35 2.92
N LEU A 21 8.49 -5.35 2.03
CA LEU A 21 7.84 -6.62 2.36
C LEU A 21 8.50 -7.29 3.57
N ASN A 22 9.84 -7.35 3.61
CA ASN A 22 10.59 -7.85 4.76
C ASN A 22 10.31 -7.08 6.07
N ALA A 23 10.00 -5.78 5.98
CA ALA A 23 9.64 -4.99 7.14
C ALA A 23 8.23 -5.33 7.65
N ILE A 24 7.29 -5.57 6.74
CA ILE A 24 5.94 -6.03 7.09
C ILE A 24 5.97 -7.44 7.66
N GLU A 25 6.75 -8.34 7.06
CA GLU A 25 6.94 -9.73 7.53
C GLU A 25 7.37 -9.77 9.00
N ARG A 26 8.31 -8.91 9.40
CA ARG A 26 8.75 -8.80 10.80
C ARG A 26 7.72 -8.14 11.73
N ALA A 27 6.86 -7.28 11.20
CA ALA A 27 5.88 -6.53 11.99
C ALA A 27 4.59 -7.31 12.25
N VAL A 28 4.19 -8.18 11.31
CA VAL A 28 2.98 -8.99 11.44
C VAL A 28 3.29 -10.26 12.25
N PRO A 29 2.54 -10.55 13.33
CA PRO A 29 2.73 -11.75 14.14
C PRO A 29 2.81 -13.03 13.31
N ALA A 30 3.67 -13.96 13.74
CA ALA A 30 3.78 -15.28 13.14
C ALA A 30 2.45 -16.05 13.18
N GLY A 31 2.23 -16.93 12.21
CA GLY A 31 1.00 -17.73 12.09
C GLY A 31 -0.20 -17.01 11.45
N LYS A 32 -0.09 -15.71 11.14
CA LYS A 32 -1.11 -14.99 10.37
C LYS A 32 -0.82 -15.01 8.87
N VAL A 33 -1.84 -15.30 8.08
CA VAL A 33 -1.85 -15.11 6.62
C VAL A 33 -1.93 -13.62 6.30
N ILE A 34 -1.12 -13.17 5.35
CA ILE A 34 -1.03 -11.77 4.93
C ILE A 34 -1.62 -11.66 3.52
N HIS A 35 -2.75 -10.97 3.41
CA HIS A 35 -3.36 -10.63 2.13
C HIS A 35 -2.88 -9.23 1.72
N ALA A 36 -2.04 -9.16 0.68
CA ALA A 36 -1.54 -7.91 0.14
C ALA A 36 -2.36 -7.51 -1.08
N ILE A 37 -3.05 -6.37 -1.02
CA ILE A 37 -3.78 -5.80 -2.16
C ILE A 37 -2.86 -4.80 -2.87
N LEU A 38 -2.57 -5.04 -4.14
CA LEU A 38 -1.56 -4.34 -4.92
C LEU A 38 -2.16 -3.79 -6.22
N ASP A 39 -1.59 -2.70 -6.73
CA ASP A 39 -1.84 -2.28 -8.11
C ASP A 39 -0.99 -3.10 -9.10
N ASN A 40 -1.24 -2.89 -10.40
CA ASN A 40 -0.57 -3.62 -11.48
C ASN A 40 0.85 -3.11 -11.80
N TYR A 41 1.51 -2.44 -10.85
CA TYR A 41 2.85 -1.92 -11.09
C TYR A 41 3.87 -3.04 -11.36
N ALA A 42 4.64 -2.93 -12.45
CA ALA A 42 5.55 -3.96 -12.93
C ALA A 42 6.56 -4.45 -11.87
N THR A 43 6.95 -3.58 -10.94
CA THR A 43 7.83 -3.93 -9.82
C THR A 43 7.27 -5.09 -8.98
N HIS A 44 5.95 -5.16 -8.78
CA HIS A 44 5.32 -6.23 -7.99
C HIS A 44 5.41 -7.61 -8.66
N LYS A 45 5.64 -7.65 -9.97
CA LYS A 45 5.74 -8.87 -10.78
C LYS A 45 7.17 -9.22 -11.16
N HIS A 46 8.14 -8.42 -10.70
CA HIS A 46 9.54 -8.66 -11.00
C HIS A 46 9.96 -10.07 -10.51
N PRO A 47 10.80 -10.83 -11.24
CA PRO A 47 11.15 -12.21 -10.87
C PRO A 47 11.66 -12.37 -9.43
N LYS A 48 12.45 -11.40 -8.93
CA LYS A 48 12.90 -11.39 -7.52
C LYS A 48 11.78 -11.23 -6.50
N VAL A 49 10.70 -10.53 -6.83
CA VAL A 49 9.52 -10.39 -5.95
C VAL A 49 8.72 -11.68 -5.97
N GLN A 50 8.58 -12.30 -7.14
CA GLN A 50 7.90 -13.61 -7.27
C GLN A 50 8.65 -14.72 -6.53
N HIS A 51 9.99 -14.74 -6.62
CA HIS A 51 10.82 -15.66 -5.84
C HIS A 51 10.66 -15.40 -4.33
N TRP A 52 10.72 -14.13 -3.91
CA TRP A 52 10.46 -13.78 -2.51
C TRP A 52 9.08 -14.26 -2.06
N LEU A 53 8.05 -14.10 -2.89
CA LEU A 53 6.69 -14.56 -2.56
C LEU A 53 6.63 -16.09 -2.40
N ALA A 54 7.32 -16.84 -3.25
CA ALA A 54 7.42 -18.30 -3.16
C ALA A 54 8.08 -18.77 -1.84
N ASP A 55 9.08 -18.04 -1.35
CA ASP A 55 9.75 -18.33 -0.08
C ASP A 55 8.90 -17.95 1.16
N HIS A 56 7.81 -17.20 0.97
CA HIS A 56 6.97 -16.68 2.05
C HIS A 56 5.51 -17.16 1.90
N PRO A 57 5.22 -18.46 2.15
CA PRO A 57 3.93 -19.08 1.81
C PRO A 57 2.71 -18.51 2.55
N ARG A 58 2.90 -17.71 3.60
CA ARG A 58 1.81 -17.01 4.30
C ARG A 58 1.33 -15.75 3.58
N TRP A 59 2.01 -15.31 2.51
CA TRP A 59 1.62 -14.14 1.73
C TRP A 59 0.75 -14.55 0.55
N VAL A 60 -0.33 -13.79 0.35
CA VAL A 60 -1.20 -13.91 -0.82
C VAL A 60 -1.31 -12.54 -1.46
N PHE A 61 -0.85 -12.42 -2.70
CA PHE A 61 -0.96 -11.18 -3.48
C PHE A 61 -2.29 -11.15 -4.23
N HIS A 62 -3.01 -10.04 -4.10
CA HIS A 62 -4.26 -9.74 -4.80
C HIS A 62 -4.03 -8.49 -5.63
N PHE A 63 -4.14 -8.61 -6.95
CA PHE A 63 -3.98 -7.46 -7.84
C PHE A 63 -5.34 -6.83 -8.14
N THR A 64 -5.42 -5.51 -8.02
CA THR A 64 -6.62 -4.78 -8.45
C THR A 64 -6.76 -4.82 -9.97
N PRO A 65 -7.98 -4.89 -10.52
CA PRO A 65 -8.20 -4.78 -11.96
C PRO A 65 -7.57 -3.53 -12.56
N THR A 66 -7.27 -3.58 -13.85
CA THR A 66 -6.74 -2.41 -14.56
C THR A 66 -7.73 -1.25 -14.48
N SER A 67 -7.22 -0.04 -14.19
CA SER A 67 -8.02 1.15 -13.96
C SER A 67 -8.94 1.11 -12.72
N ALA A 68 -8.67 0.20 -11.77
CA ALA A 68 -9.43 0.07 -10.52
C ALA A 68 -8.72 0.64 -9.28
N SER A 69 -7.79 1.60 -9.41
CA SER A 69 -7.08 2.18 -8.25
C SER A 69 -8.03 2.73 -7.17
N TRP A 70 -9.24 3.17 -7.57
CA TRP A 70 -10.28 3.66 -6.66
C TRP A 70 -10.76 2.65 -5.60
N ILE A 71 -10.54 1.35 -5.78
CA ILE A 71 -10.88 0.34 -4.76
C ILE A 71 -9.73 0.12 -3.76
N ASN A 72 -8.51 0.51 -4.11
CA ASN A 72 -7.35 0.32 -3.25
C ASN A 72 -7.39 1.30 -2.07
N ALA A 73 -7.58 0.78 -0.85
CA ALA A 73 -7.72 1.60 0.35
C ALA A 73 -6.52 2.52 0.62
N VAL A 74 -5.31 2.12 0.18
CA VAL A 74 -4.10 2.93 0.34
C VAL A 74 -4.17 4.26 -0.43
N GLU A 75 -4.89 4.31 -1.54
CA GLU A 75 -5.07 5.53 -2.34
C GLU A 75 -5.83 6.61 -1.54
N GLY A 76 -6.78 6.19 -0.69
CA GLY A 76 -7.47 7.09 0.24
C GLY A 76 -6.52 7.69 1.28
N PHE A 77 -5.56 6.90 1.77
CA PHE A 77 -4.51 7.39 2.66
C PHE A 77 -3.59 8.39 1.94
N PHE A 78 -3.11 8.05 0.73
CA PHE A 78 -2.27 8.93 -0.09
C PHE A 78 -2.96 10.25 -0.42
N SER A 79 -4.24 10.24 -0.78
CA SER A 79 -5.03 11.45 -1.00
C SER A 79 -5.10 12.31 0.27
N THR A 80 -5.25 11.69 1.45
CA THR A 80 -5.39 12.41 2.72
C THR A 80 -4.08 13.04 3.16
N ILE A 81 -2.97 12.30 3.18
CA ILE A 81 -1.64 12.86 3.52
C ILE A 81 -1.23 13.95 2.53
N THR A 82 -1.54 13.76 1.24
CA THR A 82 -1.25 14.76 0.21
C THR A 82 -1.95 16.08 0.51
N ARG A 83 -3.26 16.04 0.79
CA ARG A 83 -4.04 17.25 1.07
C ARG A 83 -3.68 17.89 2.42
N ARG A 84 -3.47 17.08 3.46
CA ARG A 84 -3.30 17.58 4.83
C ARG A 84 -1.87 17.99 5.16
N ARG A 85 -0.87 17.31 4.60
CA ARG A 85 0.54 17.51 4.97
C ARG A 85 1.41 17.99 3.82
N ILE A 86 1.29 17.39 2.64
CA ILE A 86 2.26 17.62 1.55
C ILE A 86 1.94 18.91 0.79
N ARG A 87 0.72 19.08 0.27
CA ARG A 87 0.35 20.21 -0.61
C ARG A 87 0.40 21.57 0.08
N ARG A 88 0.27 21.61 1.41
CA ARG A 88 0.32 22.84 2.22
C ARG A 88 1.66 23.03 2.94
N GLY A 89 2.59 22.08 2.80
CA GLY A 89 3.88 22.12 3.46
C GLY A 89 4.94 22.81 2.59
N VAL A 90 5.90 23.45 3.25
CA VAL A 90 7.13 23.97 2.62
C VAL A 90 8.29 23.09 3.09
N PHE A 91 9.01 22.48 2.15
CA PHE A 91 10.09 21.54 2.47
C PHE A 91 11.39 21.98 1.80
N ASN A 92 12.38 22.35 2.62
CA ASN A 92 13.69 22.82 2.15
C ASN A 92 14.62 21.68 1.70
N SER A 93 14.23 20.41 1.90
CA SER A 93 15.03 19.24 1.50
C SER A 93 14.18 17.97 1.46
N VAL A 94 14.69 16.93 0.77
CA VAL A 94 14.05 15.60 0.76
C VAL A 94 13.98 15.00 2.17
N PRO A 95 15.03 15.02 3.02
CA PRO A 95 14.93 14.56 4.40
C PRO A 95 13.84 15.28 5.20
N HIS A 96 13.64 16.58 5.02
CA HIS A 96 12.57 17.31 5.68
C HIS A 96 11.18 16.80 5.26
N LEU A 97 10.97 16.51 3.97
CA LEU A 97 9.74 15.88 3.49
C LEU A 97 9.54 14.47 4.06
N GLN A 98 10.60 13.65 4.11
CA GLN A 98 10.53 12.28 4.64
C GLN A 98 10.16 12.27 6.13
N ASP A 99 10.75 13.15 6.91
CA ASP A 99 10.45 13.34 8.33
C ASP A 99 9.02 13.86 8.54
N ALA A 100 8.55 14.77 7.68
CA ALA A 100 7.16 15.22 7.68
C ALA A 100 6.16 14.09 7.40
N ILE A 101 6.47 13.18 6.46
CA ILE A 101 5.65 11.98 6.17
C ILE A 101 5.69 11.00 7.35
N THR A 102 6.87 10.77 7.92
CA THR A 102 7.07 9.86 9.05
C THR A 102 6.29 10.33 10.28
N ARG A 103 6.33 11.62 10.60
CA ARG A 103 5.51 12.22 11.66
C ARG A 103 4.03 12.04 11.39
N TYR A 104 3.56 12.32 10.17
CA TYR A 104 2.16 12.17 9.82
C TYR A 104 1.66 10.73 10.02
N ILE A 105 2.44 9.73 9.62
CA ILE A 105 2.11 8.32 9.83
C ILE A 105 2.05 8.00 11.34
N ARG A 106 3.03 8.48 12.12
CA ARG A 106 3.05 8.29 13.58
C ARG A 106 1.81 8.87 14.24
N ASP A 107 1.43 10.09 13.86
CA ASP A 107 0.28 10.79 14.43
C ASP A 107 -1.04 10.14 14.01
N HIS A 108 -1.16 9.68 12.74
CA HIS A 108 -2.28 8.87 12.28
C HIS A 108 -2.42 7.60 13.13
N ASN A 109 -1.33 6.89 13.39
CA ASN A 109 -1.34 5.62 14.12
C ASN A 109 -1.74 5.76 15.59
N ARG A 110 -1.65 6.94 16.21
CA ARG A 110 -2.11 7.17 17.60
C ARG A 110 -3.62 6.97 17.78
N ALA A 111 -4.40 7.17 16.72
CA ALA A 111 -5.85 7.03 16.74
C ALA A 111 -6.33 6.33 15.45
N ALA A 112 -5.56 5.34 14.98
CA ALA A 112 -5.83 4.61 13.76
C ALA A 112 -7.24 3.99 13.79
N ARG A 113 -7.92 4.07 12.65
CA ARG A 113 -9.21 3.44 12.41
C ARG A 113 -9.14 2.61 11.14
N PRO A 114 -9.78 1.43 11.09
CA PRO A 114 -9.85 0.64 9.86
C PRO A 114 -10.30 1.49 8.66
N PHE A 115 -9.71 1.24 7.50
CA PHE A 115 -10.19 1.83 6.26
C PHE A 115 -11.51 1.15 5.89
N VAL A 116 -12.54 1.95 5.62
CA VAL A 116 -13.89 1.47 5.34
C VAL A 116 -14.30 1.91 3.93
N TRP A 117 -14.75 0.96 3.11
CA TRP A 117 -15.41 1.27 1.85
C TRP A 117 -16.80 1.84 2.12
N THR A 118 -17.10 3.00 1.54
CA THR A 118 -18.37 3.70 1.75
C THR A 118 -19.49 3.20 0.85
N LYS A 119 -19.15 2.47 -0.23
CA LYS A 119 -20.11 1.88 -1.15
C LYS A 119 -20.39 0.41 -0.75
N PRO A 120 -21.64 -0.06 -0.89
CA PRO A 120 -21.97 -1.46 -0.66
C PRO A 120 -21.18 -2.40 -1.57
N ALA A 121 -20.92 -3.62 -1.10
CA ALA A 121 -20.15 -4.62 -1.83
C ALA A 121 -20.73 -4.88 -3.23
N ASP A 122 -22.04 -5.06 -3.37
CA ASP A 122 -22.68 -5.33 -4.67
C ASP A 122 -22.46 -4.21 -5.67
N THR A 123 -22.46 -2.95 -5.21
CA THR A 123 -22.16 -1.79 -6.08
C THR A 123 -20.71 -1.82 -6.56
N ILE A 124 -19.78 -2.17 -5.66
CA ILE A 124 -18.35 -2.29 -5.98
C ILE A 124 -18.15 -3.43 -6.99
N LEU A 125 -18.69 -4.61 -6.69
CA LEU A 125 -18.58 -5.80 -7.54
C LEU A 125 -19.20 -5.58 -8.93
N SER A 126 -20.38 -4.96 -9.01
CA SER A 126 -21.03 -4.62 -10.29
C SER A 126 -20.17 -3.70 -11.15
N LYS A 127 -19.43 -2.77 -10.53
CA LYS A 127 -18.52 -1.88 -11.25
C LYS A 127 -17.25 -2.62 -11.67
N LEU A 128 -16.70 -3.50 -10.83
CA LEU A 128 -15.53 -4.31 -11.15
C LEU A 128 -15.80 -5.27 -12.31
N ALA A 129 -17.00 -5.85 -12.41
CA ALA A 129 -17.39 -6.74 -13.50
C ALA A 129 -17.33 -6.09 -14.90
N ARG A 130 -17.27 -4.75 -14.96
CA ARG A 130 -17.14 -3.99 -16.21
C ARG A 130 -15.69 -3.66 -16.57
N LEU A 131 -14.72 -3.98 -15.70
CA LEU A 131 -13.32 -3.65 -15.90
C LEU A 131 -12.54 -4.85 -16.46
N PRO A 132 -11.45 -4.61 -17.21
CA PRO A 132 -10.58 -5.68 -17.66
C PRO A 132 -10.01 -6.46 -16.46
N ALA A 133 -9.73 -7.74 -16.66
CA ALA A 133 -8.98 -8.53 -15.69
C ALA A 133 -7.67 -7.81 -15.29
N PRO A 134 -7.16 -8.03 -14.05
CA PRO A 134 -5.82 -7.60 -13.71
C PRO A 134 -4.85 -8.10 -14.77
N SER A 135 -3.88 -7.26 -15.17
CA SER A 135 -2.81 -7.74 -16.04
C SER A 135 -2.13 -8.93 -15.36
N GLU A 136 -1.72 -9.95 -16.12
CA GLU A 136 -0.86 -11.04 -15.62
C GLU A 136 0.56 -10.55 -15.33
#